data_AF-A0A8J1TM72-F1
#
_entry.id   AF-A0A8J1TM72-F1
#
_cell.length_a   1.000
_cell.length_b   1.000
_cell.length_c   1.000
_cell.angle_alpha   90.00
_cell.angle_beta   90.00
_cell.angle_gamma   90.00
#
_symmetry.space_group_name_H-M   'P 1'
#
loop_
_entity.id
_entity.type
_entity.pdbx_description
1 polymer ?
#
loop_
_entity_poly.entity_id
_entity_poly.type
_entity_poly.pdbx_seq_one_letter_code
_entity_poly.pdbx_strand_id
1 'polypeptide(L)'
;TMLLVTLMICFLCQTMPQLTEATRLDESNTQLTILTENMFVNHTSLTDLRLDRNQITEIEPGAFSGLDSLQHLSLHNNKLTILKNGIFNNLTSLIKLYLHQNEIIEIE
;
A
#
# COMPACT_ATOMS: atom_id res chain seq x y z
N THR A 1 -9.32 9.06 14.69
CA THR A 1 -8.25 8.32 15.40
C THR A 1 -7.71 7.28 14.44
N MET A 2 -6.42 6.93 14.50
CA MET A 2 -5.78 5.92 13.64
C MET A 2 -6.58 4.61 13.55
N LEU A 3 -7.26 4.23 14.64
CA LEU A 3 -8.19 3.11 14.73
C LEU A 3 -9.33 3.16 13.68
N LEU A 4 -9.93 4.34 13.44
CA LEU A 4 -11.05 4.51 12.50
C LEU A 4 -10.64 4.32 11.03
N VAL A 5 -9.38 4.62 10.68
CA VAL A 5 -8.88 4.52 9.30
C VAL A 5 -8.51 3.07 8.96
N THR A 6 -7.82 2.37 9.87
CA THR A 6 -7.59 0.93 9.76
C THR A 6 -8.91 0.15 9.72
N LEU A 7 -9.90 0.58 10.52
CA LEU A 7 -11.27 0.04 10.47
C LEU A 7 -11.98 0.37 9.16
N MET A 8 -11.76 1.54 8.53
CA MET A 8 -12.38 1.89 7.25
C MET A 8 -11.87 1.03 6.08
N ILE A 9 -10.56 0.80 5.97
CA ILE A 9 -10.01 -0.08 4.93
C ILE A 9 -10.49 -1.52 5.16
N CYS A 10 -10.54 -1.98 6.41
CA CYS A 10 -11.06 -3.31 6.76
C CYS A 10 -12.58 -3.45 6.49
N PHE A 11 -13.38 -2.40 6.75
CA PHE A 11 -14.83 -2.40 6.54
C PHE A 11 -15.20 -2.28 5.05
N LEU A 12 -14.43 -1.52 4.26
CA LEU A 12 -14.58 -1.46 2.79
C LEU A 12 -14.15 -2.79 2.12
N CYS A 13 -13.10 -3.44 2.63
CA CYS A 13 -12.56 -4.73 2.17
C CYS A 13 -13.56 -5.90 2.33
N GLN A 14 -14.57 -5.77 3.20
CA GLN A 14 -15.59 -6.82 3.44
C GLN A 14 -16.91 -6.60 2.68
N THR A 15 -17.15 -5.43 2.06
CA THR A 15 -18.51 -5.06 1.60
C THR A 15 -18.62 -4.54 0.17
N MET A 16 -17.53 -4.26 -0.55
CA MET A 16 -17.62 -3.83 -1.94
C MET A 16 -17.52 -5.02 -2.91
N PRO A 17 -18.50 -5.22 -3.82
CA PRO A 17 -18.40 -6.23 -4.86
C PRO A 17 -17.18 -5.95 -5.75
N GLN A 18 -16.51 -7.01 -6.18
CA GLN A 18 -15.35 -6.98 -7.09
C GLN A 18 -15.67 -6.16 -8.35
N LEU A 19 -15.16 -4.93 -8.42
CA LEU A 19 -15.29 -4.09 -9.61
C LEU A 19 -14.29 -4.58 -10.66
N THR A 20 -14.81 -4.93 -11.83
CA THR A 20 -14.10 -5.62 -12.93
C THR A 20 -13.34 -4.67 -13.85
N GLU A 21 -13.22 -3.39 -13.45
CA GLU A 21 -12.42 -2.39 -14.15
C GLU A 21 -11.21 -2.00 -13.31
N ALA A 22 -10.17 -1.50 -13.97
CA ALA A 22 -8.94 -1.03 -13.35
C ALA A 22 -9.27 -0.13 -12.15
N THR A 23 -9.09 -0.67 -10.95
CA THR A 23 -9.51 0.02 -9.74
C THR A 23 -8.33 0.82 -9.20
N ARG A 24 -8.60 2.08 -8.87
CA ARG A 24 -7.66 2.96 -8.18
C ARG A 24 -8.11 3.10 -6.73
N LEU A 25 -7.20 2.85 -5.80
CA LEU A 25 -7.39 3.17 -4.38
C LEU A 25 -6.49 4.35 -4.02
N ASP A 26 -7.08 5.37 -3.40
CA ASP A 26 -6.37 6.56 -2.95
C ASP A 26 -6.58 6.75 -1.45
N GLU A 27 -5.55 6.39 -0.68
CA GLU A 27 -5.47 6.54 0.78
C GLU A 27 -4.41 7.59 1.14
N SER A 28 -4.20 8.58 0.27
CA SER A 28 -3.23 9.64 0.50
C SER A 28 -3.72 10.61 1.58
N ASN A 29 -2.83 11.07 2.46
CA ASN A 29 -3.14 11.99 3.57
C ASN A 29 -4.14 11.45 4.63
N THR A 30 -4.14 10.14 4.89
CA THR A 30 -5.01 9.51 5.90
C THR A 30 -4.32 9.20 7.23
N GLN A 31 -3.08 9.69 7.40
CA GLN A 31 -2.25 9.52 8.61
C GLN A 31 -1.89 8.05 8.91
N LEU A 32 -1.78 7.21 7.88
CA LEU A 32 -1.29 5.84 8.02
C LEU A 32 0.15 5.82 8.55
N THR A 33 0.44 4.92 9.47
CA THR A 33 1.77 4.77 10.10
C THR A 33 2.43 3.43 9.81
N ILE A 34 1.64 2.39 9.53
CA ILE A 34 2.11 1.05 9.24
C ILE A 34 1.23 0.41 8.15
N LEU A 35 1.84 -0.35 7.25
CA LEU A 35 1.13 -1.25 6.35
C LEU A 35 1.30 -2.67 6.86
N THR A 36 0.19 -3.28 7.29
CA THR A 36 0.19 -4.61 7.91
C THR A 36 0.03 -5.72 6.88
N GLU A 37 0.43 -6.94 7.23
CA GLU A 37 0.22 -8.13 6.40
C GLU A 37 -1.23 -8.22 5.89
N ASN A 38 -1.40 -8.55 4.60
CA ASN A 38 -2.70 -8.77 3.95
C ASN A 38 -3.66 -7.56 3.98
N MET A 39 -3.18 -6.35 4.25
CA MET A 39 -4.01 -5.13 4.32
C MET A 39 -4.88 -4.91 3.07
N PHE A 40 -4.41 -5.35 1.89
CA PHE A 40 -5.12 -5.17 0.62
C PHE A 40 -5.58 -6.49 -0.04
N VAL A 41 -5.63 -7.60 0.70
CA VAL A 41 -5.80 -8.96 0.12
C VAL A 41 -7.06 -9.15 -0.75
N ASN A 42 -8.15 -8.43 -0.48
CA ASN A 42 -9.38 -8.54 -1.29
C ASN A 42 -9.42 -7.59 -2.49
N HIS A 43 -8.41 -6.76 -2.69
CA HIS A 43 -8.35 -5.74 -3.74
C HIS A 43 -7.53 -6.21 -4.96
N THR A 44 -7.76 -7.45 -5.40
CA THR A 44 -6.95 -8.13 -6.42
C THR A 44 -7.00 -7.48 -7.81
N SER A 45 -8.01 -6.65 -8.08
CA SER A 45 -8.15 -5.85 -9.31
C SER A 45 -7.50 -4.46 -9.27
N LEU A 46 -6.83 -4.10 -8.17
CA LEU A 46 -6.15 -2.80 -8.08
C LEU A 46 -5.02 -2.70 -9.10
N THR A 47 -5.01 -1.57 -9.81
CA THR A 47 -3.96 -1.19 -10.78
C THR A 47 -3.17 0.02 -10.30
N ASP A 48 -3.80 0.89 -9.49
CA ASP A 48 -3.21 2.10 -8.94
C ASP A 48 -3.48 2.20 -7.44
N LEU A 49 -2.44 2.21 -6.62
CA LEU A 49 -2.51 2.37 -5.17
C LEU A 49 -1.70 3.60 -4.74
N ARG A 50 -2.41 4.60 -4.19
CA ARG A 50 -1.79 5.82 -3.65
C ARG A 50 -1.83 5.80 -2.12
N LEU A 51 -0.64 5.78 -1.52
CA LEU A 51 -0.38 5.82 -0.08
C LEU A 51 0.52 7.00 0.29
N ASP A 52 0.67 7.97 -0.61
CA ASP A 52 1.56 9.10 -0.40
C ASP A 52 1.05 10.10 0.64
N ARG A 53 1.99 10.92 1.15
CA ARG A 53 1.69 11.96 2.15
C ARG A 53 1.07 11.41 3.43
N ASN A 54 1.50 10.20 3.82
CA ASN A 54 1.14 9.59 5.09
C ASN A 54 2.32 9.71 6.09
N GLN A 55 2.32 8.89 7.13
CA GLN A 55 3.34 8.84 8.16
C GLN A 55 3.92 7.43 8.25
N ILE A 56 3.93 6.67 7.14
CA ILE A 56 4.27 5.25 7.13
C ILE A 56 5.75 5.10 7.48
N THR A 57 6.03 4.41 8.58
CA THR A 57 7.40 4.09 9.04
C THR A 57 7.76 2.64 8.79
N GLU A 58 6.77 1.75 8.64
CA GLU A 58 6.98 0.32 8.47
C GLU A 58 6.01 -0.29 7.44
N ILE A 59 6.54 -1.23 6.67
CA ILE A 59 5.80 -2.12 5.78
C ILE A 59 6.10 -3.54 6.24
N GLU A 60 5.10 -4.25 6.75
CA GLU A 60 5.23 -5.64 7.13
C GLU A 60 5.39 -6.54 5.89
N PRO A 61 6.10 -7.67 6.00
CA PRO A 61 6.11 -8.69 4.96
C PRO A 61 4.68 -9.08 4.57
N GLY A 62 4.40 -9.15 3.27
CA GLY A 62 3.07 -9.51 2.78
C GLY A 62 2.01 -8.40 2.88
N ALA A 63 2.38 -7.15 3.19
CA ALA A 63 1.42 -6.04 3.20
C ALA A 63 0.72 -5.83 1.83
N PHE A 64 1.42 -6.14 0.73
CA PHE A 64 0.92 -6.05 -0.64
C PHE A 64 0.51 -7.40 -1.25
N SER A 65 0.33 -8.44 -0.44
CA SER A 65 -0.13 -9.75 -0.91
C SER A 65 -1.46 -9.64 -1.68
N GLY A 66 -1.56 -10.34 -2.81
CA GLY A 66 -2.75 -10.38 -3.66
C GLY A 66 -2.90 -9.21 -4.64
N LEU A 67 -1.96 -8.25 -4.65
CA LEU A 67 -1.95 -7.12 -5.58
C LEU A 67 -1.22 -7.44 -6.90
N ASP A 68 -1.48 -8.62 -7.48
CA ASP A 68 -0.79 -9.10 -8.68
C ASP A 68 -1.03 -8.20 -9.91
N SER A 69 -2.16 -7.50 -9.94
CA SER A 69 -2.55 -6.56 -11.03
C SER A 69 -1.98 -5.15 -10.87
N LEU A 70 -1.30 -4.84 -9.76
CA LEU A 70 -0.90 -3.47 -9.43
C LEU A 70 0.22 -2.98 -10.36
N GLN A 71 -0.02 -1.84 -11.02
CA GLN A 71 0.90 -1.22 -11.97
C GLN A 71 1.59 0.02 -11.39
N HIS A 72 0.89 0.76 -10.50
CA HIS A 72 1.40 1.98 -9.91
C HIS A 72 1.27 1.96 -8.39
N LEU A 73 2.40 2.10 -7.69
CA LEU A 73 2.46 2.24 -6.23
C LEU A 73 3.12 3.56 -5.85
N SER A 74 2.39 4.41 -5.14
CA SER A 74 2.88 5.67 -4.60
C SER A 74 3.04 5.60 -3.09
N LEU A 75 4.29 5.65 -2.62
CA LEU A 75 4.68 5.69 -1.20
C LEU A 75 5.49 6.95 -0.87
N HIS A 76 5.52 7.94 -1.78
CA HIS A 76 6.32 9.15 -1.60
C HIS A 76 5.79 10.02 -0.45
N ASN A 77 6.65 10.85 0.14
CA ASN A 77 6.29 11.70 1.27
C ASN A 77 5.74 10.87 2.46
N ASN A 78 6.53 9.89 2.88
CA ASN A 78 6.32 9.04 4.06
C ASN A 78 7.60 9.06 4.93
N LYS A 79 7.71 8.16 5.91
CA LYS A 79 8.81 8.11 6.89
C LYS A 79 9.53 6.76 6.88
N LEU A 80 9.56 6.09 5.72
CA LEU A 80 10.28 4.82 5.59
C LEU A 80 11.78 5.08 5.73
N THR A 81 12.44 4.28 6.57
CA THR A 81 13.90 4.36 6.81
C THR A 81 14.67 3.18 6.20
N ILE A 82 14.04 2.02 6.12
CA ILE A 82 14.63 0.78 5.61
C ILE A 82 13.66 0.17 4.60
N LEU A 83 14.17 -0.26 3.44
CA LEU A 83 13.45 -1.12 2.51
C LEU A 83 13.88 -2.56 2.74
N LYS A 84 13.06 -3.32 3.47
CA LYS A 84 13.28 -4.75 3.72
C LYS A 84 13.22 -5.53 2.41
N ASN A 85 14.06 -6.56 2.33
CA ASN A 85 14.09 -7.44 1.17
C ASN A 85 12.72 -8.10 0.93
N GLY A 86 12.28 -8.09 -0.32
CA GLY A 86 11.10 -8.84 -0.75
C GLY A 86 9.73 -8.23 -0.45
N ILE A 87 9.64 -7.03 0.14
CA ILE A 87 8.34 -6.35 0.41
C ILE A 87 7.51 -6.12 -0.87
N PHE A 88 8.16 -6.07 -2.04
CA PHE A 88 7.50 -5.85 -3.34
C PHE A 88 7.44 -7.11 -4.21
N ASN A 89 7.84 -8.29 -3.72
CA ASN A 89 7.97 -9.50 -4.55
C ASN A 89 6.66 -9.94 -5.23
N ASN A 90 5.52 -9.68 -4.59
CA ASN A 90 4.20 -10.04 -5.13
C ASN A 90 3.66 -9.03 -6.15
N LEU A 91 4.30 -7.87 -6.33
CA LEU A 91 3.87 -6.84 -7.27
C LEU A 91 4.38 -7.12 -8.68
N THR A 92 3.99 -8.27 -9.24
CA THR A 92 4.53 -8.81 -10.50
C THR A 92 4.20 -7.96 -11.73
N SER A 93 3.14 -7.14 -11.68
CA SER A 93 2.74 -6.22 -12.74
C SER A 93 3.24 -4.77 -12.54
N LEU A 94 4.09 -4.50 -11.55
CA LEU A 94 4.46 -3.13 -11.17
C LEU A 94 5.30 -2.45 -12.25
N ILE A 95 4.85 -1.27 -12.68
CA ILE A 95 5.50 -0.45 -13.70
C ILE A 95 6.15 0.78 -13.06
N LYS A 96 5.52 1.37 -12.05
CA LYS A 96 6.04 2.56 -11.36
C LYS A 96 5.95 2.43 -9.86
N LEU A 97 7.07 2.72 -9.20
CA LEU A 97 7.21 2.80 -7.76
C LEU A 97 7.76 4.17 -7.38
N TYR A 98 7.01 4.91 -6.57
CA TYR A 98 7.42 6.23 -6.08
C TYR A 98 7.78 6.16 -4.60
N LEU A 99 9.07 6.32 -4.29
CA LEU A 99 9.61 6.27 -2.92
C LEU A 99 10.32 7.57 -2.49
N HIS A 100 10.37 8.58 -3.36
CA HIS A 100 11.01 9.86 -3.05
C HIS A 100 10.37 10.53 -1.82
N GLN A 101 11.10 11.45 -1.18
CA GLN A 101 10.64 12.09 0.06
C GLN A 101 10.28 11.07 1.16
N ASN A 102 11.07 10.02 1.27
CA ASN A 102 11.18 9.19 2.48
C ASN A 102 12.54 9.46 3.14
N GLU A 103 12.81 8.76 4.24
CA GLU A 103 14.05 8.85 5.02
C GLU A 103 14.90 7.58 4.83
N ILE A 104 14.82 6.96 3.64
CA ILE A 104 15.44 5.66 3.36
C ILE A 104 16.96 5.81 3.40
N ILE A 105 17.59 5.14 4.36
CA ILE A 105 19.05 5.09 4.53
C ILE A 105 19.62 3.72 4.18
N GLU A 106 18.79 2.69 4.10
CA GLU A 106 19.21 1.31 3.90
C GLU A 106 18.22 0.55 3.01
N ILE A 107 18.77 -0.32 2.16
CA ILE A 107 18.04 -1.30 1.35
C ILE A 107 18.70 -2.65 1.67
N GLU A 108 17.92 -3.56 2.22
CA GLU A 108 18.36 -4.93 2.52
C GLU A 108 18.34 -5.80 1.26
#